data_AF-A0AAX3NY42-F1
#
_entry.id   AF-A0AAX3NY42-F1
#
_cell.length_a   1.000
_cell.length_b   1.000
_cell.length_c   1.000
_cell.angle_alpha   90.00
_cell.angle_beta   90.00
_cell.angle_gamma   90.00
#
_symmetry.space_group_name_H-M   'P 1'
#
loop_
_entity.id
_entity.type
_entity.pdbx_description
1 polymer ?
#
loop_
_entity_poly.entity_id
_entity_poly.type
_entity_poly.pdbx_seq_one_letter_code
_entity_poly.pdbx_strand_id
1 'polypeptide(L)'
;MGRKMVGNLTTVTSNLDNFMVGLLCCAHASASTDQLDLIQINYLRAEQLAAYLRLAAGNENFLGITRAKANFKNGQLPLGKTEAAQILSNQLSYGLWGLYSTAMQVAGLIAGPERLLTDQGRALVAEMVTCMGEDQWQSFNALAQNNQVIVSDVEALAPAFNSMLRDTPLRRSVVQALLNWQSAKPLQLELYSKTTDYLSHFSGEISVPVFCEWLHEQTETSDALRVTIAQIQSLEPLLILAATLMEWLQGQKGSDRAALLDILQPRLEGLSFSGAWQEVAKLPHRSFLSRLFESGNAHDADALLSCVLEQNKLVMQQRGGAAWLEWQGDALRVRVANDRASIPESLSLHCHGRWRNSYFIGSFLQIARQAV
;
A
#
# COMPACT_ATOMS: atom_id res chain seq x y z
N MET A 1 5.00 8.02 -10.10
CA MET A 1 4.14 9.22 -10.23
C MET A 1 3.26 9.43 -9.00
N GLY A 2 2.46 8.44 -8.56
CA GLY A 2 1.67 8.54 -7.32
C GLY A 2 2.42 9.08 -6.10
N ARG A 3 3.64 8.60 -5.82
CA ARG A 3 4.50 9.13 -4.74
C ARG A 3 4.85 10.63 -4.85
N LYS A 4 4.90 11.21 -6.07
CA LYS A 4 5.13 12.66 -6.24
C LYS A 4 3.95 13.46 -5.68
N MET A 5 2.75 12.91 -5.80
CA MET A 5 1.48 13.53 -5.40
C MET A 5 1.13 13.22 -3.94
N VAL A 6 1.20 11.96 -3.53
CA VAL A 6 0.82 11.44 -2.19
C VAL A 6 1.91 11.64 -1.13
N GLY A 7 3.16 11.86 -1.55
CA GLY A 7 4.31 12.16 -0.70
C GLY A 7 4.76 11.02 0.23
N ASN A 8 4.17 10.90 1.42
CA ASN A 8 4.64 10.04 2.50
C ASN A 8 4.06 8.62 2.51
N LEU A 9 2.80 8.44 2.09
CA LEU A 9 2.17 7.12 2.12
C LEU A 9 2.74 6.19 1.04
N THR A 10 2.71 4.90 1.35
CA THR A 10 3.13 3.81 0.46
C THR A 10 1.93 3.00 -0.01
N THR A 11 2.18 1.95 -0.80
CA THR A 11 1.16 1.05 -1.33
C THR A 11 0.49 0.17 -0.28
N VAL A 12 1.05 0.09 0.93
CA VAL A 12 0.59 -0.81 2.02
C VAL A 12 0.14 -0.07 3.28
N THR A 13 0.23 1.26 3.30
CA THR A 13 -0.11 2.10 4.46
C THR A 13 -1.48 2.76 4.27
N SER A 14 -2.53 1.93 4.17
CA SER A 14 -3.91 2.36 3.96
C SER A 14 -4.81 2.26 5.21
N ASN A 15 -4.26 1.84 6.35
CA ASN A 15 -5.00 1.62 7.59
C ASN A 15 -4.50 2.57 8.68
N LEU A 16 -5.38 3.47 9.14
CA LEU A 16 -5.05 4.46 10.18
C LEU A 16 -4.78 3.83 11.54
N ASP A 17 -5.50 2.75 11.89
CA ASP A 17 -5.31 2.06 13.17
C ASP A 17 -3.86 1.59 13.31
N ASN A 18 -3.26 1.12 12.23
CA ASN A 18 -1.86 0.70 12.20
C ASN A 18 -0.87 1.86 12.43
N PHE A 19 -1.19 3.07 11.99
CA PHE A 19 -0.39 4.26 12.33
C PHE A 19 -0.50 4.62 13.81
N MET A 20 -1.72 4.61 14.35
CA MET A 20 -1.97 4.88 15.77
C MET A 20 -1.25 3.87 16.67
N VAL A 21 -1.42 2.57 16.39
CA VAL A 21 -0.70 1.50 17.10
C VAL A 21 0.80 1.65 16.92
N GLY A 22 1.29 1.97 15.72
CA GLY A 22 2.71 2.17 15.46
C GLY A 22 3.33 3.27 16.33
N LEU A 23 2.62 4.38 16.55
CA LEU A 23 3.06 5.47 17.43
C LEU A 23 3.07 5.05 18.91
N LEU A 24 2.04 4.35 19.38
CA LEU A 24 2.01 3.80 20.74
C LEU A 24 3.15 2.79 20.97
N CYS A 25 3.45 1.95 19.97
CA CYS A 25 4.58 1.04 20.03
C CYS A 25 5.91 1.79 20.11
N CYS A 26 6.09 2.90 19.37
CA CYS A 26 7.28 3.75 19.49
C CYS A 26 7.40 4.33 20.90
N ALA A 27 6.30 4.87 21.43
CA ALA A 27 6.24 5.45 22.78
C ALA A 27 6.65 4.45 23.86
N HIS A 28 6.08 3.24 23.79
CA HIS A 28 6.41 2.16 24.72
C HIS A 28 7.87 1.70 24.57
N ALA A 29 8.32 1.50 23.33
CA ALA A 29 9.59 0.85 23.05
C ALA A 29 10.81 1.63 23.56
N SER A 30 10.78 2.96 23.43
CA SER A 30 11.87 3.85 23.86
C SER A 30 11.75 4.33 25.30
N ALA A 31 10.70 3.97 26.04
CA ALA A 31 10.46 4.52 27.38
C ALA A 31 11.52 4.11 28.42
N SER A 32 12.18 2.98 28.22
CA SER A 32 13.08 2.37 29.21
C SER A 32 14.51 2.11 28.72
N THR A 33 14.80 2.43 27.45
CA THR A 33 16.09 2.10 26.84
C THR A 33 16.34 2.88 25.55
N ASP A 34 17.61 3.20 25.31
CA ASP A 34 18.10 3.80 24.06
C ASP A 34 18.80 2.76 23.15
N GLN A 35 18.85 1.48 23.56
CA GLN A 35 19.51 0.43 22.79
C GLN A 35 18.57 -0.11 21.71
N LEU A 36 18.93 0.08 20.44
CA LEU A 36 18.10 -0.31 19.28
C LEU A 36 17.57 -1.75 19.34
N ASP A 37 18.40 -2.72 19.74
CA ASP A 37 17.98 -4.12 19.82
C ASP A 37 16.89 -4.36 20.87
N LEU A 38 16.95 -3.64 21.99
CA LEU A 38 15.94 -3.70 23.06
C LEU A 38 14.69 -2.92 22.67
N ILE A 39 14.83 -1.74 22.05
CA ILE A 39 13.73 -0.97 21.47
C ILE A 39 12.94 -1.85 20.50
N GLN A 40 13.62 -2.56 19.61
CA GLN A 40 12.95 -3.48 18.69
C GLN A 40 12.19 -4.57 19.43
N ILE A 41 12.76 -5.20 20.47
CA ILE A 41 12.04 -6.22 21.27
C ILE A 41 10.77 -5.64 21.88
N ASN A 42 10.89 -4.48 22.53
CA ASN A 42 9.76 -3.84 23.19
C ASN A 42 8.67 -3.43 22.19
N TYR A 43 9.08 -2.91 21.02
CA TYR A 43 8.16 -2.59 19.94
C TYR A 43 7.39 -3.83 19.48
N LEU A 44 8.09 -4.95 19.25
CA LEU A 44 7.45 -6.20 18.82
C LEU A 44 6.40 -6.67 19.83
N ARG A 45 6.73 -6.64 21.13
CA ARG A 45 5.79 -7.01 22.20
C ARG A 45 4.56 -6.12 22.21
N ALA A 46 4.73 -4.80 22.09
CA ALA A 46 3.63 -3.85 22.01
C ALA A 46 2.74 -4.08 20.77
N GLU A 47 3.36 -4.35 19.60
CA GLU A 47 2.63 -4.64 18.35
C GLU A 47 1.79 -5.92 18.46
N GLN A 48 2.35 -6.98 19.03
CA GLN A 48 1.65 -8.25 19.27
C GLN A 48 0.53 -8.10 20.30
N LEU A 49 0.76 -7.38 21.39
CA LEU A 49 -0.28 -7.08 22.37
C LEU A 49 -1.44 -6.30 21.72
N ALA A 50 -1.13 -5.27 20.94
CA ALA A 50 -2.14 -4.50 20.20
C ALA A 50 -2.92 -5.35 19.18
N ALA A 51 -2.32 -6.38 18.60
CA ALA A 51 -3.05 -7.35 17.77
C ALA A 51 -4.07 -8.16 18.59
N TYR A 52 -3.68 -8.65 19.78
CA TYR A 52 -4.60 -9.38 20.67
C TYR A 52 -5.71 -8.49 21.23
N LEU A 53 -5.41 -7.25 21.62
CA LEU A 53 -6.41 -6.27 22.08
C LEU A 53 -7.45 -5.98 20.98
N ARG A 54 -7.00 -5.80 19.74
CA ARG A 54 -7.91 -5.60 18.59
C ARG A 54 -8.79 -6.82 18.35
N LEU A 55 -8.24 -8.04 18.43
CA LEU A 55 -9.04 -9.26 18.31
C LEU A 55 -10.11 -9.39 19.39
N ALA A 56 -9.75 -9.14 20.66
CA ALA A 56 -10.69 -9.19 21.76
C ALA A 56 -11.84 -8.18 21.60
N ALA A 57 -11.58 -7.05 20.96
CA ALA A 57 -12.60 -6.06 20.61
C ALA A 57 -13.36 -6.35 19.29
N GLY A 58 -13.11 -7.49 18.64
CA GLY A 58 -13.71 -7.85 17.34
C GLY A 58 -13.16 -7.06 16.13
N ASN A 59 -12.05 -6.32 16.30
CA ASN A 59 -11.37 -5.63 15.20
C ASN A 59 -10.37 -6.56 14.53
N GLU A 60 -10.73 -7.03 13.34
CA GLU A 60 -9.93 -7.95 12.55
C GLU A 60 -9.04 -7.26 11.49
N ASN A 61 -9.01 -5.93 11.48
CA ASN A 61 -8.31 -5.17 10.45
C ASN A 61 -6.85 -4.87 10.85
N PHE A 62 -5.99 -5.90 10.85
CA PHE A 62 -4.56 -5.76 11.17
C PHE A 62 -3.68 -6.86 10.56
N LEU A 63 -2.37 -6.63 10.56
CA LEU A 63 -1.37 -7.55 9.99
C LEU A 63 -1.13 -8.77 10.90
N GLY A 64 -1.04 -9.97 10.33
CA GLY A 64 -0.76 -11.20 11.10
C GLY A 64 -1.97 -11.83 11.78
N ILE A 65 -3.18 -11.45 11.37
CA ILE A 65 -4.44 -11.91 11.95
C ILE A 65 -4.58 -13.43 12.06
N THR A 66 -4.14 -14.20 11.07
CA THR A 66 -4.29 -15.66 11.07
C THR A 66 -3.58 -16.30 12.27
N ARG A 67 -2.34 -15.90 12.54
CA ARG A 67 -1.57 -16.41 13.69
C ARG A 67 -2.07 -15.82 15.00
N ALA A 68 -2.40 -14.53 15.02
CA ALA A 68 -2.97 -13.89 16.20
C ALA A 68 -4.27 -14.58 16.66
N LYS A 69 -5.18 -14.92 15.72
CA LYS A 69 -6.41 -15.69 16.01
C LYS A 69 -6.12 -17.09 16.54
N ALA A 70 -5.14 -17.79 15.97
CA ALA A 70 -4.76 -19.11 16.43
C ALA A 70 -4.24 -19.07 17.88
N ASN A 71 -3.34 -18.14 18.18
CA ASN A 71 -2.82 -17.90 19.53
C ASN A 71 -3.94 -17.56 20.51
N PHE A 72 -4.85 -16.66 20.13
CA PHE A 72 -5.99 -16.26 20.93
C PHE A 72 -6.93 -17.42 21.27
N LYS A 73 -7.29 -18.24 20.27
CA LYS A 73 -8.13 -19.44 20.49
C LYS A 73 -7.49 -20.48 21.39
N ASN A 74 -6.16 -20.59 21.35
CA ASN A 74 -5.41 -21.53 22.18
C ASN A 74 -5.17 -21.01 23.60
N GLY A 75 -5.58 -19.78 23.93
CA GLY A 75 -5.36 -19.14 25.22
C GLY A 75 -3.88 -18.83 25.53
N GLN A 76 -3.00 -18.99 24.54
CA GLN A 76 -1.57 -18.69 24.66
C GLN A 76 -1.27 -17.43 23.86
N LEU A 77 -0.98 -16.34 24.55
CA LEU A 77 -0.71 -15.03 23.94
C LEU A 77 0.77 -14.63 24.13
N PRO A 78 1.71 -15.34 23.49
CA PRO A 78 3.13 -15.03 23.61
C PRO A 78 3.47 -13.68 22.95
N LEU A 79 4.45 -12.99 23.53
CA LEU A 79 5.00 -11.71 23.11
C LEU A 79 6.53 -11.80 23.00
N GLY A 80 7.12 -11.08 22.05
CA GLY A 80 8.56 -10.94 21.83
C GLY A 80 9.07 -11.56 20.52
N LYS A 81 10.35 -11.97 20.54
CA LYS A 81 11.10 -12.45 19.36
C LYS A 81 11.00 -13.96 19.10
N THR A 82 10.39 -14.73 20.00
CA THR A 82 10.27 -16.18 19.84
C THR A 82 9.35 -16.54 18.67
N GLU A 83 9.57 -17.69 18.03
CA GLU A 83 8.77 -18.12 16.88
C GLU A 83 7.26 -18.17 17.20
N ALA A 84 6.91 -18.64 18.40
CA ALA A 84 5.52 -18.68 18.88
C ALA A 84 4.88 -17.28 19.02
N ALA A 85 5.66 -16.26 19.36
CA ALA A 85 5.19 -14.88 19.48
C ALA A 85 5.00 -14.19 18.13
N GLN A 86 5.77 -14.58 17.11
CA GLN A 86 5.75 -13.92 15.80
C GLN A 86 4.43 -14.21 15.06
N ILE A 87 3.59 -13.18 14.94
CA ILE A 87 2.32 -13.26 14.20
C ILE A 87 2.49 -13.08 12.68
N LEU A 88 3.71 -12.76 12.24
CA LEU A 88 4.16 -12.69 10.84
C LEU A 88 5.39 -13.57 10.60
N SER A 89 5.72 -13.84 9.33
CA SER A 89 6.92 -14.62 8.96
C SER A 89 8.22 -13.91 9.35
N ASN A 90 8.21 -12.58 9.36
CA ASN A 90 9.25 -11.72 9.92
C ASN A 90 8.57 -10.45 10.45
N GLN A 91 8.37 -10.36 11.77
CA GLN A 91 7.61 -9.26 12.36
C GLN A 91 8.28 -7.90 12.14
N LEU A 92 9.62 -7.81 12.18
CA LEU A 92 10.30 -6.53 11.98
C LEU A 92 10.17 -6.01 10.55
N SER A 93 10.28 -6.88 9.54
CA SER A 93 10.22 -6.46 8.13
C SER A 93 8.79 -6.30 7.61
N TYR A 94 7.87 -7.17 8.03
CA TYR A 94 6.50 -7.21 7.52
C TYR A 94 5.47 -6.63 8.48
N GLY A 95 5.85 -6.30 9.72
CA GLY A 95 4.98 -5.65 10.71
C GLY A 95 5.02 -4.13 10.63
N LEU A 96 4.50 -3.48 11.66
CA LEU A 96 4.37 -2.02 11.72
C LEU A 96 5.74 -1.32 11.70
N TRP A 97 6.75 -1.92 12.33
CA TRP A 97 8.11 -1.40 12.32
C TRP A 97 8.65 -1.21 10.89
N GLY A 98 8.52 -2.21 10.03
CA GLY A 98 9.04 -2.18 8.67
C GLY A 98 8.15 -1.40 7.70
N LEU A 99 6.82 -1.61 7.79
CA LEU A 99 5.89 -1.11 6.77
C LEU A 99 5.40 0.32 7.01
N TYR A 100 5.30 0.77 8.26
CA TYR A 100 4.69 2.07 8.61
C TYR A 100 5.71 3.14 9.00
N SER A 101 6.90 2.76 9.47
CA SER A 101 7.91 3.72 9.96
C SER A 101 8.32 4.76 8.92
N THR A 102 8.51 4.39 7.65
CA THR A 102 8.91 5.37 6.62
C THR A 102 7.87 6.47 6.44
N ALA A 103 6.58 6.11 6.43
CA ALA A 103 5.51 7.09 6.28
C ALA A 103 5.41 8.03 7.51
N MET A 104 5.57 7.48 8.72
CA MET A 104 5.61 8.26 9.96
C MET A 104 6.85 9.18 10.04
N GLN A 105 8.01 8.70 9.58
CA GLN A 105 9.25 9.46 9.56
C GLN A 105 9.18 10.63 8.57
N VAL A 106 8.64 10.40 7.37
CA VAL A 106 8.45 11.47 6.37
C VAL A 106 7.44 12.52 6.84
N ALA A 107 6.40 12.08 7.57
CA ALA A 107 5.44 12.97 8.22
C ALA A 107 6.00 13.68 9.47
N GLY A 108 7.26 13.41 9.85
CA GLY A 108 7.91 14.04 10.99
C GLY A 108 7.37 13.60 12.34
N LEU A 109 6.75 12.43 12.46
CA LEU A 109 6.21 11.90 13.72
C LEU A 109 7.24 11.09 14.50
N ILE A 110 8.21 10.51 13.80
CA ILE A 110 9.33 9.76 14.37
C ILE A 110 10.65 10.12 13.69
N ALA A 111 11.77 9.85 14.36
CA ALA A 111 13.12 10.12 13.88
C ALA A 111 14.11 8.99 14.22
N GLY A 112 15.21 8.94 13.48
CA GLY A 112 16.32 8.01 13.72
C GLY A 112 15.98 6.53 13.41
N PRO A 113 16.98 5.64 13.38
CA PRO A 113 16.78 4.20 13.25
C PRO A 113 16.00 3.57 14.41
N GLU A 114 16.02 4.20 15.58
CA GLU A 114 15.32 3.79 16.81
C GLU A 114 13.83 4.15 16.81
N ARG A 115 13.39 5.00 15.86
CA ARG A 115 11.99 5.42 15.67
C ARG A 115 11.45 6.22 16.87
N LEU A 116 12.33 7.03 17.46
CA LEU A 116 11.99 7.91 18.56
C LEU A 116 10.92 8.91 18.12
N LEU A 117 9.93 9.15 18.97
CA LEU A 117 8.92 10.16 18.71
C LEU A 117 9.56 11.55 18.58
N THR A 118 9.08 12.35 17.63
CA THR A 118 9.33 13.80 17.60
C THR A 118 8.39 14.52 18.56
N ASP A 119 8.48 15.85 18.66
CA ASP A 119 7.51 16.63 19.46
C ASP A 119 6.07 16.44 18.96
N GLN A 120 5.87 16.41 17.64
CA GLN A 120 4.56 16.16 17.04
C GLN A 120 4.08 14.73 17.32
N GLY A 121 4.97 13.74 17.23
CA GLY A 121 4.65 12.35 17.59
C GLY A 121 4.26 12.20 19.06
N ARG A 122 4.98 12.87 19.97
CA ARG A 122 4.66 12.90 21.41
C ARG A 122 3.30 13.52 21.69
N ALA A 123 2.96 14.64 21.02
CA ALA A 123 1.66 15.28 21.19
C ALA A 123 0.50 14.35 20.81
N LEU A 124 0.59 13.66 19.67
CA LEU A 124 -0.42 12.69 19.25
C LEU A 124 -0.54 11.51 20.21
N VAL A 125 0.58 10.98 20.70
CA VAL A 125 0.57 9.90 21.69
C VAL A 125 -0.11 10.38 22.99
N ALA A 126 0.13 11.61 23.43
CA ALA A 126 -0.54 12.16 24.60
C ALA A 126 -2.07 12.28 24.40
N GLU A 127 -2.53 12.66 23.21
CA GLU A 127 -3.96 12.63 22.85
C GLU A 127 -4.53 11.19 22.90
N MET A 128 -3.79 10.21 22.36
CA MET A 128 -4.19 8.79 22.41
C MET A 128 -4.28 8.27 23.86
N VAL A 129 -3.30 8.59 24.70
CA VAL A 129 -3.27 8.20 26.11
C VAL A 129 -4.42 8.86 26.87
N THR A 130 -4.70 10.14 26.59
CA THR A 130 -5.84 10.85 27.20
C THR A 130 -7.17 10.19 26.82
N CYS A 131 -7.33 9.79 25.56
CA CYS A 131 -8.53 9.12 25.07
C CYS A 131 -8.70 7.71 25.64
N MET A 132 -7.60 6.95 25.77
CA MET A 132 -7.62 5.59 26.31
C MET A 132 -7.74 5.55 27.85
N GLY A 133 -7.20 6.55 28.53
CA GLY A 133 -7.03 6.63 29.98
C GLY A 133 -5.61 6.26 30.44
N GLU A 134 -5.09 7.02 31.41
CA GLU A 134 -3.74 6.84 31.95
C GLU A 134 -3.55 5.46 32.60
N ASP A 135 -4.51 5.00 33.39
CA ASP A 135 -4.46 3.67 34.03
C ASP A 135 -4.44 2.54 33.00
N GLN A 136 -5.19 2.70 31.91
CA GLN A 136 -5.22 1.76 30.79
C GLN A 136 -3.89 1.80 30.02
N TRP A 137 -3.26 2.96 29.88
CA TRP A 137 -1.92 3.07 29.29
C TRP A 137 -0.83 2.45 30.15
N GLN A 138 -0.87 2.65 31.47
CA GLN A 138 0.03 1.95 32.38
C GLN A 138 -0.18 0.43 32.31
N SER A 139 -1.43 -0.02 32.22
CA SER A 139 -1.77 -1.44 32.03
C SER A 139 -1.21 -1.98 30.70
N PHE A 140 -1.37 -1.24 29.60
CA PHE A 140 -0.77 -1.58 28.31
C PHE A 140 0.75 -1.75 28.42
N ASN A 141 1.43 -0.77 29.04
CA ASN A 141 2.88 -0.79 29.20
C ASN A 141 3.34 -1.97 30.06
N ALA A 142 2.65 -2.25 31.16
CA ALA A 142 2.97 -3.38 32.03
C ALA A 142 2.80 -4.72 31.31
N LEU A 143 1.70 -4.89 30.57
CA LEU A 143 1.44 -6.11 29.80
C LEU A 143 2.49 -6.31 28.69
N ALA A 144 2.85 -5.24 27.97
CA ALA A 144 3.82 -5.28 26.88
C ALA A 144 5.26 -5.56 27.34
N GLN A 145 5.58 -5.47 28.63
CA GLN A 145 6.88 -5.88 29.16
C GLN A 145 7.03 -7.40 29.31
N ASN A 146 5.91 -8.12 29.36
CA ASN A 146 5.90 -9.57 29.57
C ASN A 146 6.24 -10.34 28.28
N ASN A 147 6.66 -11.60 28.43
CA ASN A 147 6.83 -12.54 27.32
C ASN A 147 5.53 -13.26 26.92
N GLN A 148 4.48 -13.09 27.72
CA GLN A 148 3.17 -13.70 27.51
C GLN A 148 2.14 -12.91 28.31
N VAL A 149 0.92 -12.84 27.78
CA VAL A 149 -0.24 -12.30 28.48
C VAL A 149 -1.34 -13.36 28.55
N ILE A 150 -2.33 -13.15 29.41
CA ILE A 150 -3.51 -14.01 29.52
C ILE A 150 -4.73 -13.33 28.91
N VAL A 151 -5.69 -14.14 28.46
CA VAL A 151 -6.88 -13.66 27.75
C VAL A 151 -7.68 -12.66 28.59
N SER A 152 -7.84 -12.89 29.89
CA SER A 152 -8.60 -12.01 30.78
C SER A 152 -8.03 -10.59 30.85
N ASP A 153 -6.71 -10.44 30.87
CA ASP A 153 -6.06 -9.12 30.91
C ASP A 153 -6.25 -8.37 29.59
N VAL A 154 -6.17 -9.10 28.48
CA VAL A 154 -6.41 -8.57 27.13
C VAL A 154 -7.86 -8.15 26.97
N GLU A 155 -8.82 -8.98 27.40
CA GLU A 155 -10.25 -8.68 27.36
C GLU A 155 -10.61 -7.48 28.24
N ALA A 156 -9.97 -7.32 29.40
CA ALA A 156 -10.19 -6.18 30.28
C ALA A 156 -9.73 -4.85 29.67
N LEU A 157 -8.61 -4.84 28.94
CA LEU A 157 -8.04 -3.62 28.34
C LEU A 157 -8.59 -3.31 26.94
N ALA A 158 -9.07 -4.32 26.21
CA ALA A 158 -9.51 -4.19 24.83
C ALA A 158 -10.59 -3.12 24.57
N PRO A 159 -11.62 -2.93 25.43
CA PRO A 159 -12.64 -1.90 25.21
C PRO A 159 -12.06 -0.49 25.14
N ALA A 160 -11.19 -0.13 26.09
CA ALA A 160 -10.57 1.20 26.13
C ALA A 160 -9.63 1.42 24.93
N PHE A 161 -8.80 0.41 24.62
CA PHE A 161 -7.89 0.47 23.48
C PHE A 161 -8.64 0.63 22.14
N ASN A 162 -9.71 -0.15 21.94
CA ASN A 162 -10.52 -0.05 20.73
C ASN A 162 -11.35 1.24 20.68
N SER A 163 -11.86 1.72 21.82
CA SER A 163 -12.53 3.03 21.88
C SER A 163 -11.61 4.15 21.41
N MET A 164 -10.35 4.16 21.88
CA MET A 164 -9.33 5.12 21.42
C MET A 164 -9.07 5.02 19.92
N LEU A 165 -8.93 3.81 19.37
CA LEU A 165 -8.76 3.65 17.92
C LEU A 165 -9.95 4.17 17.11
N ARG A 166 -11.16 4.19 17.69
CA ARG A 166 -12.40 4.62 17.02
C ARG A 166 -12.76 6.09 17.26
N ASP A 167 -12.04 6.80 18.12
CA ASP A 167 -12.35 8.17 18.48
C ASP A 167 -12.18 9.12 17.27
N THR A 168 -13.28 9.72 16.83
CA THR A 168 -13.31 10.55 15.62
C THR A 168 -12.41 11.80 15.72
N PRO A 169 -12.44 12.60 16.81
CA PRO A 169 -11.52 13.72 16.98
C PRO A 169 -10.05 13.31 16.87
N LEU A 170 -9.64 12.26 17.59
CA LEU A 170 -8.28 11.75 17.57
C LEU A 170 -7.87 11.26 16.17
N ARG A 171 -8.74 10.51 15.49
CA ARG A 171 -8.48 10.05 14.11
C ARG A 171 -8.24 11.24 13.18
N ARG A 172 -9.01 12.32 13.32
CA ARG A 172 -8.81 13.57 12.57
C ARG A 172 -7.45 14.19 12.88
N SER A 173 -7.04 14.29 14.15
CA SER A 173 -5.70 14.77 14.53
C SER A 173 -4.59 13.96 13.85
N VAL A 174 -4.70 12.63 13.88
CA VAL A 174 -3.69 11.73 13.29
C VAL A 174 -3.65 11.87 11.77
N VAL A 175 -4.80 11.96 11.09
CA VAL A 175 -4.85 12.17 9.63
C VAL A 175 -4.23 13.52 9.25
N GLN A 176 -4.54 14.59 9.97
CA GLN A 176 -3.95 15.91 9.73
C GLN A 176 -2.43 15.87 9.88
N ALA A 177 -1.93 15.22 10.93
CA ALA A 177 -0.50 15.05 11.15
C ALA A 177 0.16 14.17 10.08
N LEU A 178 -0.55 13.18 9.53
CA LEU A 178 -0.03 12.30 8.48
C LEU A 178 -0.07 12.90 7.09
N LEU A 179 -1.08 13.71 6.73
CA LEU A 179 -1.32 14.15 5.36
C LEU A 179 -1.09 15.65 5.12
N ASN A 180 -1.09 16.45 6.20
CA ASN A 180 -1.06 17.91 6.16
C ASN A 180 0.01 18.48 7.11
N TRP A 181 1.21 17.91 7.12
CA TRP A 181 2.31 18.39 7.97
C TRP A 181 3.07 19.55 7.32
N GLN A 182 3.80 20.30 8.16
CA GLN A 182 4.38 21.61 7.81
C GLN A 182 5.33 21.60 6.60
N SER A 183 5.99 20.47 6.32
CA SER A 183 6.92 20.31 5.20
C SER A 183 6.39 19.38 4.10
N ALA A 184 5.09 19.10 4.08
CA ALA A 184 4.47 18.34 3.01
C ALA A 184 4.62 19.08 1.68
N LYS A 185 4.69 18.31 0.58
CA LYS A 185 4.85 18.89 -0.75
C LYS A 185 3.58 19.67 -1.12
N PRO A 186 3.68 20.78 -1.88
CA PRO A 186 2.52 21.57 -2.30
C PRO A 186 1.41 20.73 -2.96
N LEU A 187 1.78 19.80 -3.84
CA LEU A 187 0.82 18.89 -4.49
C LEU A 187 0.06 17.99 -3.50
N GLN A 188 0.70 17.58 -2.41
CA GLN A 188 0.04 16.75 -1.40
C GLN A 188 -0.93 17.57 -0.56
N LEU A 189 -0.53 18.78 -0.16
CA LEU A 189 -1.39 19.70 0.59
C LEU A 189 -2.66 20.04 -0.21
N GLU A 190 -2.49 20.33 -1.50
CA GLU A 190 -3.60 20.57 -2.40
C GLU A 190 -4.48 19.32 -2.56
N LEU A 191 -3.87 18.16 -2.80
CA LEU A 191 -4.60 16.89 -2.89
C LEU A 191 -5.40 16.61 -1.61
N TYR A 192 -4.83 16.87 -0.43
CA TYR A 192 -5.51 16.68 0.86
C TYR A 192 -6.73 17.59 0.98
N SER A 193 -6.57 18.87 0.64
CA SER A 193 -7.68 19.83 0.64
C SER A 193 -8.82 19.37 -0.27
N LYS A 194 -8.52 19.04 -1.54
CA LYS A 194 -9.53 18.56 -2.50
C LYS A 194 -10.14 17.21 -2.11
N THR A 195 -9.36 16.32 -1.51
CA THR A 195 -9.87 15.04 -1.01
C THR A 195 -10.84 15.24 0.15
N THR A 196 -10.55 16.16 1.07
CA THR A 196 -11.43 16.45 2.20
C THR A 196 -12.77 17.00 1.73
N ASP A 197 -12.75 17.91 0.74
CA ASP A 197 -13.95 18.46 0.12
C ASP A 197 -14.78 17.38 -0.58
N TYR A 198 -14.13 16.56 -1.42
CA TYR A 198 -14.77 15.41 -2.09
C TYR A 198 -15.45 14.48 -1.09
N LEU A 199 -14.72 14.08 -0.03
CA LEU A 199 -15.22 13.11 0.93
C LEU A 199 -16.31 13.67 1.85
N SER A 200 -16.35 14.99 2.09
CA SER A 200 -17.40 15.62 2.92
C SER A 200 -18.80 15.48 2.33
N HIS A 201 -18.89 15.27 1.02
CA HIS A 201 -20.15 15.11 0.29
C HIS A 201 -20.33 13.71 -0.29
N PHE A 202 -19.38 12.80 -0.07
CA PHE A 202 -19.37 11.48 -0.68
C PHE A 202 -19.84 10.40 0.30
N SER A 203 -20.84 9.62 -0.10
CA SER A 203 -21.22 8.38 0.56
C SER A 203 -21.10 7.22 -0.43
N GLY A 204 -20.30 6.20 -0.08
CA GLY A 204 -20.11 5.04 -0.95
C GLY A 204 -18.70 4.43 -0.87
N GLU A 205 -18.44 3.53 -1.82
CA GLU A 205 -17.12 2.91 -1.99
C GLU A 205 -16.18 3.85 -2.74
N ILE A 206 -14.99 4.07 -2.18
CA ILE A 206 -13.96 4.91 -2.80
C ILE A 206 -13.52 4.31 -4.15
N SER A 207 -13.63 5.11 -5.21
CA SER A 207 -13.15 4.77 -6.55
C SER A 207 -12.10 5.80 -7.00
N VAL A 208 -10.88 5.34 -7.27
CA VAL A 208 -9.79 6.20 -7.75
C VAL A 208 -10.13 6.85 -9.11
N PRO A 209 -10.66 6.13 -10.12
CA PRO A 209 -11.08 6.75 -11.38
C PRO A 209 -12.08 7.89 -11.19
N VAL A 210 -13.16 7.64 -10.42
CA VAL A 210 -14.22 8.62 -10.16
C VAL A 210 -13.66 9.85 -9.45
N PHE A 211 -12.77 9.64 -8.47
CA PHE A 211 -12.10 10.74 -7.79
C PHE A 211 -11.20 11.56 -8.73
N CYS A 212 -10.45 10.90 -9.61
CA CYS A 212 -9.60 11.59 -10.59
C CYS A 212 -10.40 12.39 -11.63
N GLU A 213 -11.55 11.87 -12.07
CA GLU A 213 -12.52 12.57 -12.92
C GLU A 213 -13.10 13.79 -12.19
N TRP A 214 -13.59 13.60 -10.96
CA TRP A 214 -14.09 14.70 -10.13
C TRP A 214 -13.05 15.83 -9.97
N LEU A 215 -11.77 15.48 -9.74
CA LEU A 215 -10.68 16.47 -9.65
C LEU A 215 -10.46 17.27 -10.94
N HIS A 216 -10.72 16.68 -12.10
CA HIS A 216 -10.61 17.36 -13.39
C HIS A 216 -11.73 18.39 -13.59
N GLU A 217 -12.91 18.10 -13.08
CA GLU A 217 -14.08 18.99 -13.17
C GLU A 217 -13.97 20.21 -12.24
N GLN A 218 -13.09 20.17 -11.24
CA GLN A 218 -12.88 21.29 -10.32
C GLN A 218 -12.03 22.40 -10.95
N THR A 219 -12.63 23.57 -11.09
CA THR A 219 -11.98 24.78 -11.68
C THR A 219 -10.78 25.25 -10.86
N GLU A 220 -10.87 25.15 -9.54
CA GLU A 220 -9.85 25.58 -8.58
C GLU A 220 -8.66 24.63 -8.41
N THR A 221 -8.67 23.44 -9.02
CA THR A 221 -7.50 22.56 -9.02
C THR A 221 -6.34 23.27 -9.73
N SER A 222 -5.11 23.12 -9.26
CA SER A 222 -3.94 23.70 -9.90
C SER A 222 -3.57 22.93 -11.18
N ASP A 223 -2.91 23.61 -12.11
CA ASP A 223 -2.39 22.97 -13.32
C ASP A 223 -1.39 21.86 -12.98
N ALA A 224 -0.59 22.05 -11.93
CA ALA A 224 0.39 21.06 -11.51
C ALA A 224 -0.29 19.75 -11.05
N LEU A 225 -1.40 19.85 -10.31
CA LEU A 225 -2.18 18.69 -9.88
C LEU A 225 -2.94 18.06 -11.06
N ARG A 226 -3.64 18.86 -11.87
CA ARG A 226 -4.34 18.39 -13.09
C ARG A 226 -3.41 17.64 -14.02
N VAL A 227 -2.25 18.22 -14.37
CA VAL A 227 -1.25 17.58 -15.23
C VAL A 227 -0.75 16.28 -14.61
N THR A 228 -0.46 16.26 -13.31
CA THR A 228 0.02 15.04 -12.64
C THR A 228 -1.03 13.92 -12.69
N ILE A 229 -2.31 14.23 -12.52
CA ILE A 229 -3.40 13.26 -12.59
C ILE A 229 -3.59 12.77 -14.03
N ALA A 230 -3.63 13.67 -15.01
CA ALA A 230 -3.74 13.34 -16.43
C ALA A 230 -2.59 12.41 -16.87
N GLN A 231 -1.37 12.68 -16.39
CA GLN A 231 -0.22 11.80 -16.62
C GLN A 231 -0.46 10.40 -16.03
N ILE A 232 -0.97 10.29 -14.80
CA ILE A 232 -1.28 8.99 -14.17
C ILE A 232 -2.38 8.26 -14.96
N GLN A 233 -3.47 8.94 -15.29
CA GLN A 233 -4.59 8.37 -16.05
C GLN A 233 -4.15 7.90 -17.45
N SER A 234 -3.26 8.63 -18.11
CA SER A 234 -2.73 8.21 -19.42
C SER A 234 -1.81 6.98 -19.36
N LEU A 235 -1.16 6.74 -18.21
CA LEU A 235 -0.25 5.61 -18.03
C LEU A 235 -0.98 4.32 -17.60
N GLU A 236 -2.10 4.45 -16.88
CA GLU A 236 -2.81 3.32 -16.30
C GLU A 236 -3.27 2.26 -17.33
N PRO A 237 -3.94 2.62 -18.45
CA PRO A 237 -4.33 1.65 -19.47
C PRO A 237 -3.14 0.91 -20.09
N LEU A 238 -2.00 1.59 -20.23
CA LEU A 238 -0.78 1.01 -20.76
C LEU A 238 -0.18 -0.04 -19.81
N LEU A 239 -0.22 0.21 -18.50
CA LEU A 239 0.18 -0.77 -17.48
C LEU A 239 -0.77 -1.97 -17.43
N ILE A 240 -2.07 -1.73 -17.62
CA ILE A 240 -3.07 -2.80 -17.72
C ILE A 240 -2.80 -3.68 -18.94
N LEU A 241 -2.46 -3.09 -20.10
CA LEU A 241 -2.05 -3.85 -21.28
C LEU A 241 -0.85 -4.76 -20.98
N ALA A 242 0.22 -4.19 -20.42
CA ALA A 242 1.43 -4.95 -20.08
C ALA A 242 1.13 -6.15 -19.16
N ALA A 243 0.35 -5.92 -18.10
CA ALA A 243 -0.03 -6.96 -17.15
C ALA A 243 -0.91 -8.03 -17.81
N THR A 244 -1.88 -7.63 -18.63
CA THR A 244 -2.80 -8.53 -19.34
C THR A 244 -2.04 -9.43 -20.31
N LEU A 245 -1.11 -8.86 -21.09
CA LEU A 245 -0.28 -9.64 -22.02
C LEU A 245 0.62 -10.62 -21.26
N MET A 246 1.27 -10.16 -20.19
CA MET A 246 2.12 -11.04 -19.35
C MET A 246 1.31 -12.20 -18.76
N GLU A 247 0.17 -11.90 -18.12
CA GLU A 247 -0.73 -12.89 -17.50
C GLU A 247 -1.24 -13.90 -18.53
N TRP A 248 -1.61 -13.44 -19.73
CA TRP A 248 -2.07 -14.30 -20.81
C TRP A 248 -0.95 -15.23 -21.31
N LEU A 249 0.24 -14.69 -21.60
CA LEU A 249 1.39 -15.46 -22.10
C LEU A 249 1.87 -16.54 -21.12
N GLN A 250 1.69 -16.34 -19.82
CA GLN A 250 1.96 -17.37 -18.81
C GLN A 250 1.08 -18.63 -18.94
N GLY A 251 -0.02 -18.59 -19.69
CA GLY A 251 -0.80 -19.78 -20.03
C GLY A 251 -0.46 -20.41 -21.38
N GLN A 252 0.42 -19.80 -22.18
CA GLN A 252 0.64 -20.18 -23.58
C GLN A 252 1.87 -21.07 -23.77
N LYS A 253 2.10 -22.02 -22.85
CA LYS A 253 3.29 -22.87 -22.87
C LYS A 253 3.34 -23.73 -24.14
N GLY A 254 4.41 -23.58 -24.91
CA GLY A 254 4.63 -24.35 -26.14
C GLY A 254 3.83 -23.84 -27.34
N SER A 255 3.03 -22.78 -27.18
CA SER A 255 2.31 -22.15 -28.28
C SER A 255 3.31 -21.54 -29.27
N ASP A 256 2.99 -21.67 -30.55
CA ASP A 256 3.74 -21.09 -31.65
C ASP A 256 3.49 -19.58 -31.77
N ARG A 257 4.51 -18.83 -32.18
CA ARG A 257 4.44 -17.37 -32.34
C ARG A 257 3.33 -16.95 -33.29
N ALA A 258 3.19 -17.57 -34.45
CA ALA A 258 2.15 -17.21 -35.42
C ALA A 258 0.75 -17.43 -34.84
N ALA A 259 0.55 -18.55 -34.14
CA ALA A 259 -0.72 -18.84 -33.47
C ALA A 259 -1.07 -17.79 -32.39
N LEU A 260 -0.08 -17.27 -31.66
CA LEU A 260 -0.30 -16.21 -30.69
C LEU A 260 -0.62 -14.86 -31.35
N LEU A 261 0.00 -14.56 -32.51
CA LEU A 261 -0.31 -13.36 -33.28
C LEU A 261 -1.73 -13.41 -33.85
N ASP A 262 -2.17 -14.54 -34.39
CA ASP A 262 -3.52 -14.74 -34.91
C ASP A 262 -4.60 -14.50 -33.83
N ILE A 263 -4.28 -14.82 -32.56
CA ILE A 263 -5.14 -14.54 -31.42
C ILE A 263 -5.07 -13.04 -31.04
N LEU A 264 -3.88 -12.48 -30.90
CA LEU A 264 -3.71 -11.13 -30.35
C LEU A 264 -4.16 -10.04 -31.33
N GLN A 265 -3.80 -10.15 -32.60
CA GLN A 265 -4.00 -9.11 -33.62
C GLN A 265 -5.44 -8.58 -33.69
N PRO A 266 -6.50 -9.42 -33.80
CA PRO A 266 -7.88 -8.91 -33.86
C PRO A 266 -8.32 -8.20 -32.56
N ARG A 267 -7.69 -8.49 -31.43
CA ARG A 267 -8.05 -7.92 -30.11
C ARG A 267 -7.49 -6.51 -29.90
N LEU A 268 -6.57 -6.07 -30.77
CA LEU A 268 -5.98 -4.74 -30.76
C LEU A 268 -6.87 -3.69 -31.44
N GLU A 269 -7.94 -4.11 -32.11
CA GLU A 269 -8.85 -3.19 -32.79
C GLU A 269 -9.38 -2.10 -31.83
N GLY A 270 -9.28 -0.85 -32.27
CA GLY A 270 -9.71 0.32 -31.50
C GLY A 270 -8.86 0.64 -30.27
N LEU A 271 -7.74 -0.05 -30.06
CA LEU A 271 -6.81 0.27 -28.97
C LEU A 271 -6.13 1.61 -29.25
N SER A 272 -6.16 2.53 -28.29
CA SER A 272 -5.48 3.82 -28.41
C SER A 272 -5.09 4.32 -27.03
N PHE A 273 -3.92 4.92 -26.91
CA PHE A 273 -3.37 5.42 -25.66
C PHE A 273 -3.03 6.91 -25.80
N SER A 274 -3.30 7.68 -24.74
CA SER A 274 -2.89 9.09 -24.67
C SER A 274 -1.44 9.22 -24.17
N GLY A 275 -0.74 10.23 -24.69
CA GLY A 275 0.71 10.41 -24.48
C GLY A 275 1.10 11.27 -23.27
N ALA A 276 0.16 11.72 -22.43
CA ALA A 276 0.47 12.72 -21.39
C ALA A 276 1.61 12.29 -20.45
N TRP A 277 1.70 11.00 -20.12
CA TRP A 277 2.77 10.43 -19.29
C TRP A 277 4.19 10.62 -19.88
N GLN A 278 4.33 10.84 -21.19
CA GLN A 278 5.62 11.00 -21.85
C GLN A 278 6.36 12.27 -21.39
N GLU A 279 5.64 13.28 -20.91
CA GLU A 279 6.21 14.51 -20.33
C GLU A 279 6.94 14.25 -18.99
N VAL A 280 6.80 13.06 -18.39
CA VAL A 280 7.46 12.71 -17.13
C VAL A 280 8.92 12.33 -17.37
N ALA A 281 9.82 13.31 -17.28
CA ALA A 281 11.25 13.15 -17.59
C ALA A 281 11.94 11.92 -16.95
N LYS A 282 11.71 11.67 -15.66
CA LYS A 282 12.37 10.58 -14.89
C LYS A 282 11.39 9.46 -14.54
N LEU A 283 10.92 8.74 -15.56
CA LEU A 283 10.05 7.58 -15.37
C LEU A 283 10.89 6.27 -15.40
N PRO A 284 10.77 5.39 -14.38
CA PRO A 284 11.37 4.07 -14.44
C PRO A 284 10.87 3.29 -15.66
N HIS A 285 11.75 2.50 -16.29
CA HIS A 285 11.43 1.70 -17.47
C HIS A 285 10.82 2.50 -18.64
N ARG A 286 11.20 3.78 -18.79
CA ARG A 286 10.68 4.67 -19.85
C ARG A 286 10.81 4.07 -21.25
N SER A 287 11.93 3.43 -21.58
CA SER A 287 12.13 2.80 -22.88
C SER A 287 11.14 1.67 -23.17
N PHE A 288 10.83 0.85 -22.17
CA PHE A 288 9.79 -0.18 -22.27
C PHE A 288 8.41 0.46 -22.48
N LEU A 289 8.05 1.47 -21.68
CA LEU A 289 6.76 2.13 -21.78
C LEU A 289 6.59 2.85 -23.13
N SER A 290 7.63 3.50 -23.66
CA SER A 290 7.58 4.15 -24.97
C SER A 290 7.35 3.15 -26.09
N ARG A 291 8.09 2.03 -26.12
CA ARG A 291 7.88 0.99 -27.12
C ARG A 291 6.52 0.34 -27.01
N LEU A 292 6.07 0.02 -25.79
CA LEU A 292 4.74 -0.54 -25.58
C LEU A 292 3.63 0.40 -26.06
N PHE A 293 3.79 1.71 -25.82
CA PHE A 293 2.86 2.75 -26.29
C PHE A 293 2.85 2.85 -27.82
N GLU A 294 4.02 2.89 -28.46
CA GLU A 294 4.15 2.95 -29.92
C GLU A 294 3.54 1.71 -30.57
N SER A 295 3.92 0.51 -30.14
CA SER A 295 3.38 -0.76 -30.66
C SER A 295 1.89 -0.90 -30.39
N GLY A 296 1.42 -0.47 -29.22
CA GLY A 296 0.00 -0.48 -28.86
C GLY A 296 -0.85 0.40 -29.76
N ASN A 297 -0.38 1.63 -30.05
CA ASN A 297 -1.08 2.54 -30.96
C ASN A 297 -0.94 2.17 -32.44
N ALA A 298 0.12 1.46 -32.81
CA ALA A 298 0.30 0.91 -34.16
C ALA A 298 -0.47 -0.40 -34.39
N HIS A 299 -1.14 -0.94 -33.35
CA HIS A 299 -1.78 -2.27 -33.36
C HIS A 299 -0.82 -3.39 -33.81
N ASP A 300 0.45 -3.29 -33.45
CA ASP A 300 1.47 -4.28 -33.81
C ASP A 300 1.56 -5.36 -32.72
N ALA A 301 0.87 -6.48 -32.95
CA ALA A 301 0.85 -7.61 -32.02
C ALA A 301 2.26 -8.17 -31.75
N ASP A 302 3.10 -8.24 -32.79
CA ASP A 302 4.41 -8.86 -32.69
C ASP A 302 5.39 -8.01 -31.89
N ALA A 303 5.38 -6.70 -32.14
CA ALA A 303 6.15 -5.75 -31.37
C ALA A 303 5.68 -5.68 -29.91
N LEU A 304 4.37 -5.78 -29.64
CA LEU A 304 3.82 -5.85 -28.28
C LEU A 304 4.33 -7.08 -27.52
N LEU A 305 4.26 -8.27 -28.12
CA LEU A 305 4.76 -9.51 -27.52
C LEU A 305 6.26 -9.41 -27.22
N SER A 306 7.03 -8.95 -28.20
CA SER A 306 8.48 -8.78 -28.07
C SER A 306 8.83 -7.80 -26.94
N CYS A 307 8.11 -6.67 -26.85
CA CYS A 307 8.31 -5.65 -25.83
C CYS A 307 8.11 -6.21 -24.40
N VAL A 308 7.05 -6.97 -24.17
CA VAL A 308 6.74 -7.58 -22.85
C VAL A 308 7.76 -8.66 -22.48
N LEU A 309 8.13 -9.53 -23.43
CA LEU A 309 9.08 -10.62 -23.19
C LEU A 309 10.49 -10.10 -22.88
N GLU A 310 10.95 -9.08 -23.61
CA GLU A 310 12.23 -8.43 -23.34
C GLU A 310 12.24 -7.77 -21.96
N GLN A 311 11.18 -7.05 -21.61
CA GLN A 311 11.08 -6.42 -20.29
C GLN A 311 11.06 -7.47 -19.17
N ASN A 312 10.32 -8.57 -19.33
CA ASN A 312 10.36 -9.70 -18.41
C ASN A 312 11.80 -10.25 -18.24
N LYS A 313 12.52 -10.47 -19.34
CA LYS A 313 13.90 -10.96 -19.31
C LYS A 313 14.82 -9.99 -18.56
N LEU A 314 14.75 -8.69 -18.87
CA LEU A 314 15.55 -7.65 -18.22
C LEU A 314 15.30 -7.60 -16.70
N VAL A 315 14.03 -7.61 -16.27
CA VAL A 315 13.67 -7.55 -14.85
C VAL A 315 14.13 -8.81 -14.11
N MET A 316 14.01 -9.99 -14.72
CA MET A 316 14.47 -11.24 -14.09
C MET A 316 15.98 -11.32 -13.98
N GLN A 317 16.72 -10.87 -15.00
CA GLN A 317 18.19 -10.80 -14.95
C GLN A 317 18.69 -9.88 -13.84
N GLN A 318 18.05 -8.72 -13.65
CA GLN A 318 18.36 -7.81 -12.55
C GLN A 318 18.13 -8.43 -11.16
N ARG A 319 17.24 -9.42 -11.07
CA ARG A 319 16.96 -10.18 -9.85
C ARG A 319 17.81 -11.45 -9.70
N GLY A 320 18.79 -11.67 -10.59
CA GLY A 320 19.63 -12.87 -10.60
C GLY A 320 18.91 -14.15 -11.05
N GLY A 321 17.75 -14.02 -11.70
CA GLY A 321 16.90 -15.13 -12.12
C GLY A 321 16.80 -15.30 -13.64
N ALA A 322 16.25 -16.43 -14.07
CA ALA A 322 15.91 -16.67 -15.47
C ALA A 322 14.60 -15.98 -15.86
N ALA A 323 14.47 -15.59 -17.14
CA ALA A 323 13.24 -15.04 -17.69
C ALA A 323 12.07 -16.00 -17.49
N TRP A 324 10.93 -15.50 -17.01
CA TRP A 324 9.74 -16.35 -16.83
C TRP A 324 9.15 -16.83 -18.15
N LEU A 325 9.20 -15.96 -19.16
CA LEU A 325 8.77 -16.20 -20.51
C LEU A 325 9.92 -15.89 -21.47
N GLU A 326 10.19 -16.78 -22.42
CA GLU A 326 11.20 -16.57 -23.45
C GLU A 326 10.83 -17.35 -24.73
N TRP A 327 11.18 -16.82 -25.89
CA TRP A 327 11.10 -17.58 -27.14
C TRP A 327 12.20 -18.64 -27.18
N GLN A 328 11.83 -19.85 -27.60
CA GLN A 328 12.76 -20.95 -27.88
C GLN A 328 12.50 -21.46 -29.31
N GLY A 329 13.20 -20.88 -30.28
CA GLY A 329 12.76 -20.94 -31.67
C GLY A 329 11.44 -20.16 -31.81
N ASP A 330 10.46 -20.75 -32.48
CA ASP A 330 9.12 -20.15 -32.65
C ASP A 330 8.13 -20.51 -31.53
N ALA A 331 8.52 -21.38 -30.60
CA ALA A 331 7.68 -21.79 -29.49
C ALA A 331 7.92 -20.93 -28.23
N LEU A 332 6.85 -20.57 -27.54
CA LEU A 332 6.95 -19.85 -26.27
C LEU A 332 7.30 -20.81 -25.12
N ARG A 333 8.44 -20.57 -24.47
CA ARG A 333 8.80 -21.24 -23.23
C ARG A 333 8.24 -20.48 -22.03
N VAL A 334 7.55 -21.20 -21.16
CA VAL A 334 6.95 -20.68 -19.92
C VAL A 334 7.54 -21.42 -18.72
N ARG A 335 8.19 -20.68 -17.81
CA ARG A 335 8.75 -21.20 -16.55
C ARG A 335 7.82 -20.97 -15.35
N VAL A 336 7.10 -19.86 -15.35
CA VAL A 336 6.09 -19.53 -14.33
C VAL A 336 4.74 -19.55 -15.03
N ALA A 337 4.02 -20.65 -14.88
CA ALA A 337 2.75 -20.88 -15.55
C ALA A 337 1.58 -20.22 -14.81
N ASN A 338 0.56 -19.84 -15.56
CA ASN A 338 -0.74 -19.42 -15.06
C ASN A 338 -1.84 -20.20 -15.78
N ASP A 339 -2.40 -21.19 -15.09
CA ASP A 339 -3.41 -22.09 -15.67
C ASP A 339 -4.79 -21.42 -15.86
N ARG A 340 -4.96 -20.20 -15.35
CA ARG A 340 -6.19 -19.38 -15.49
C ARG A 340 -6.01 -18.22 -16.47
N ALA A 341 -4.93 -18.23 -17.24
CA ALA A 341 -4.61 -17.18 -18.20
C ALA A 341 -5.69 -17.08 -19.29
N SER A 342 -6.16 -15.87 -19.53
CA SER A 342 -7.09 -15.55 -20.60
C SER A 342 -6.81 -14.16 -21.14
N ILE A 343 -7.07 -13.92 -22.41
CA ILE A 343 -7.01 -12.60 -23.02
C ILE A 343 -8.42 -12.09 -23.33
N PRO A 344 -8.77 -10.84 -22.98
CA PRO A 344 -10.06 -10.25 -23.33
C PRO A 344 -10.33 -10.23 -24.83
N GLU A 345 -11.59 -10.25 -25.23
CA GLU A 345 -11.98 -10.11 -26.65
C GLU A 345 -11.67 -8.72 -27.21
N SER A 346 -11.84 -7.67 -26.40
CA SER A 346 -11.43 -6.30 -26.73
C SER A 346 -10.43 -5.77 -25.72
N LEU A 347 -9.18 -5.55 -26.15
CA LEU A 347 -8.18 -4.92 -25.29
C LEU A 347 -8.47 -3.44 -25.06
N SER A 348 -9.10 -2.76 -26.01
CA SER A 348 -9.48 -1.34 -25.86
C SER A 348 -10.45 -1.15 -24.69
N LEU A 349 -11.57 -1.89 -24.67
CA LEU A 349 -12.53 -1.85 -23.57
C LEU A 349 -11.90 -2.31 -22.24
N HIS A 350 -11.05 -3.34 -22.26
CA HIS A 350 -10.42 -3.86 -21.05
C HIS A 350 -9.44 -2.86 -20.41
N CYS A 351 -8.58 -2.23 -21.23
CA CYS A 351 -7.53 -1.35 -20.73
C CYS A 351 -8.09 -0.02 -20.23
N HIS A 352 -9.15 0.50 -20.85
CA HIS A 352 -9.77 1.78 -20.46
C HIS A 352 -10.88 1.64 -19.42
N GLY A 353 -11.54 0.48 -19.33
CA GLY A 353 -12.65 0.25 -18.41
C GLY A 353 -12.26 -0.15 -16.99
N ARG A 354 -10.96 -0.15 -16.64
CA ARG A 354 -10.47 -0.65 -15.34
C ARG A 354 -9.35 0.22 -14.79
N TRP A 355 -9.16 0.13 -13.47
CA TRP A 355 -8.00 0.68 -12.76
C TRP A 355 -7.43 -0.41 -11.84
N ARG A 356 -6.22 -0.89 -12.13
CA ARG A 356 -5.52 -1.91 -11.33
C ARG A 356 -4.53 -1.27 -10.34
N ASN A 357 -3.92 -0.14 -10.65
CA ASN A 357 -2.85 0.46 -9.83
C ASN A 357 -3.36 1.60 -8.94
N SER A 358 -4.34 1.32 -8.09
CA SER A 358 -4.91 2.31 -7.17
C SER A 358 -4.03 2.61 -5.96
N TYR A 359 -2.99 1.81 -5.71
CA TYR A 359 -2.32 1.68 -4.41
C TYR A 359 -1.96 2.99 -3.68
N PHE A 360 -1.41 4.00 -4.36
CA PHE A 360 -1.04 5.26 -3.69
C PHE A 360 -2.25 6.16 -3.43
N ILE A 361 -3.06 6.43 -4.47
CA ILE A 361 -4.22 7.32 -4.36
C ILE A 361 -5.29 6.67 -3.49
N GLY A 362 -5.56 5.39 -3.70
CA GLY A 362 -6.45 4.57 -2.89
C GLY A 362 -6.04 4.59 -1.41
N SER A 363 -4.76 4.35 -1.09
CA SER A 363 -4.30 4.44 0.32
C SER A 363 -4.51 5.85 0.90
N PHE A 364 -4.23 6.89 0.11
CA PHE A 364 -4.44 8.27 0.53
C PHE A 364 -5.91 8.57 0.82
N LEU A 365 -6.82 8.22 -0.09
CA LEU A 365 -8.26 8.40 0.08
C LEU A 365 -8.80 7.62 1.29
N GLN A 366 -8.31 6.40 1.51
CA GLN A 366 -8.71 5.57 2.65
C GLN A 366 -8.31 6.19 4.00
N ILE A 367 -7.10 6.76 4.08
CA ILE A 367 -6.63 7.48 5.26
C ILE A 367 -7.39 8.80 5.43
N ALA A 368 -7.53 9.60 4.37
CA ALA A 368 -8.22 10.89 4.42
C ALA A 368 -9.69 10.76 4.85
N ARG A 369 -10.38 9.70 4.42
CA ARG A 369 -11.76 9.39 4.84
C ARG A 369 -11.93 9.25 6.35
N GLN A 370 -10.87 8.94 7.08
CA GLN A 370 -10.97 8.80 8.54
C GLN A 370 -11.05 10.15 9.28
N ALA A 371 -10.86 11.28 8.58
CA ALA A 371 -10.94 12.63 9.15
C ALA A 371 -12.29 13.33 8.95
N VAL A 372 -13.12 12.81 8.06
CA VAL A 372 -14.35 13.43 7.57
C VAL A 372 -15.57 12.81 8.23
#